data_AF-A0A1F6HUF8-F1
#
_entry.id   AF-A0A1F6HUF8-F1
#
_cell.length_a   1.000
_cell.length_b   1.000
_cell.length_c   1.000
_cell.angle_alpha   90.00
_cell.angle_beta   90.00
_cell.angle_gamma   90.00
#
_symmetry.space_group_name_H-M   'P 1'
#
loop_
_entity.id
_entity.type
_entity.pdbx_description
1 polymer ?
#
loop_
_entity_poly.entity_id
_entity_poly.type
_entity_poly.pdbx_seq_one_letter_code
_entity_poly.pdbx_strand_id
1 'polypeptide(L)'
;MSKEINLVLQEGIEELKQKRKLRRFRIAAVSSLIVVLVISLSLYLLKLNLSSGLEERKNSLLSQLDPLRNKEAKLKIVNDRIRNISSIQGTRKDISKIVDEILTAMPEQMSIENLEFEETSVLLEASSNSLVLIDDFINNLIEMGEQKRVVRTMILDSLGFDELQGYSVSLNISLI
;
A
#
# COMPACT_ATOMS: atom_id res chain seq x y z
N MET A 1 5.63 -109.02 19.72
CA MET A 1 5.65 -107.85 20.63
C MET A 1 5.37 -106.60 19.83
N SER A 2 4.10 -106.24 19.69
CA SER A 2 3.63 -105.02 19.03
C SER A 2 3.25 -104.01 20.10
N LYS A 3 3.96 -102.87 20.14
CA LYS A 3 3.57 -101.72 20.95
C LYS A 3 2.33 -101.09 20.33
N GLU A 4 1.18 -101.24 20.97
CA GLU A 4 -0.02 -100.48 20.65
C GLU A 4 0.22 -99.01 21.04
N ILE A 5 0.44 -98.17 20.04
CA ILE A 5 0.61 -96.73 20.20
C ILE A 5 -0.79 -96.15 20.33
N ASN A 6 -1.14 -95.71 21.54
CA ASN A 6 -2.42 -95.06 21.80
C ASN A 6 -2.38 -93.60 21.32
N LEU A 7 -2.70 -93.40 20.04
CA LEU A 7 -2.70 -92.11 19.34
C LEU A 7 -3.81 -91.15 19.80
N VAL A 8 -4.88 -91.67 20.39
CA VAL A 8 -6.06 -90.87 20.80
C VAL A 8 -5.76 -89.97 22.01
N LEU A 9 -4.81 -90.35 22.86
CA LEU A 9 -4.44 -89.56 24.03
C LEU A 9 -3.62 -88.30 23.67
N GLN A 10 -2.92 -88.31 22.53
CA GLN A 10 -1.99 -87.26 22.15
C GLN A 10 -2.69 -86.10 21.42
N GLU A 11 -3.68 -86.39 20.56
CA GLU A 11 -4.52 -85.36 19.89
C GLU A 11 -5.31 -84.51 20.89
N GLY A 12 -5.90 -85.14 21.92
CA GLY A 12 -6.67 -84.41 22.94
C GLY A 12 -5.81 -83.44 23.79
N ILE A 13 -4.54 -83.75 24.02
CA ILE A 13 -3.61 -82.90 24.77
C ILE A 13 -3.17 -81.70 23.94
N GLU A 14 -2.97 -81.86 22.63
CA GLU A 14 -2.64 -80.77 21.72
C GLU A 14 -3.81 -79.81 21.52
N GLU A 15 -5.03 -80.31 21.36
CA GLU A 15 -6.23 -79.46 21.30
C GLU A 15 -6.45 -78.66 22.58
N LEU A 16 -6.25 -79.26 23.76
CA LEU A 16 -6.37 -78.56 25.03
C LEU A 16 -5.28 -77.48 25.20
N LYS A 17 -4.05 -77.73 24.73
CA LYS A 17 -2.97 -76.73 24.70
C LYS A 17 -3.30 -75.58 23.75
N GLN A 18 -3.86 -75.85 22.57
CA GLN A 18 -4.30 -74.83 21.63
C GLN A 18 -5.45 -73.99 22.19
N LYS A 19 -6.49 -74.62 22.78
CA LYS A 19 -7.60 -73.91 23.43
C LYS A 19 -7.12 -73.00 24.57
N ARG A 20 -6.13 -73.43 25.36
CA ARG A 20 -5.52 -72.58 26.42
C ARG A 20 -4.72 -71.41 25.84
N LYS A 21 -3.97 -71.60 24.74
CA LYS A 21 -3.26 -70.50 24.06
C LYS A 21 -4.24 -69.48 23.48
N LEU A 22 -5.29 -69.94 22.80
CA LEU A 22 -6.36 -69.09 22.27
C LEU A 22 -7.08 -68.29 23.38
N ARG A 23 -7.34 -68.92 24.53
CA ARG A 23 -7.96 -68.23 25.67
C ARG A 23 -7.07 -67.11 26.22
N ARG A 24 -5.75 -67.33 26.34
CA ARG A 24 -4.80 -66.28 26.73
C ARG A 24 -4.73 -65.16 25.71
N PHE A 25 -4.72 -65.50 24.42
CA PHE A 25 -4.69 -64.51 23.35
C PHE A 25 -5.95 -63.63 23.35
N ARG A 26 -7.12 -64.24 23.59
CA ARG A 26 -8.38 -63.51 23.71
C ARG A 26 -8.40 -62.58 24.93
N ILE A 27 -7.90 -63.03 26.08
CA ILE A 27 -7.76 -62.19 27.28
C ILE A 27 -6.78 -61.04 27.01
N ALA A 28 -5.64 -61.30 26.38
CA ALA A 28 -4.67 -60.28 26.02
C ALA A 28 -5.29 -59.24 25.08
N ALA A 29 -6.02 -59.66 24.04
CA ALA A 29 -6.72 -58.78 23.13
C ALA A 29 -7.75 -57.89 23.84
N VAL A 30 -8.61 -58.48 24.68
CA VAL A 30 -9.60 -57.72 25.47
C VAL A 30 -8.92 -56.74 26.43
N SER A 31 -7.85 -57.17 27.10
CA SER A 31 -7.09 -56.28 27.99
C SER A 31 -6.45 -55.11 27.24
N SER A 32 -5.93 -55.34 26.04
CA SER A 32 -5.36 -54.26 25.21
C SER A 32 -6.40 -53.24 24.79
N LEU A 33 -7.62 -53.69 24.47
CA LEU A 33 -8.73 -52.82 24.11
C LEU A 33 -9.11 -51.90 25.28
N ILE A 34 -9.20 -52.46 26.49
CA ILE A 34 -9.51 -51.71 27.71
C ILE A 34 -8.43 -50.67 27.99
N VAL A 35 -7.16 -51.04 27.87
CA VAL A 35 -6.03 -50.12 28.08
C VAL A 35 -6.09 -48.94 27.10
N VAL A 36 -6.33 -49.19 25.81
CA VAL A 36 -6.46 -48.11 24.81
C VAL A 36 -7.62 -47.17 25.15
N LEU A 37 -8.74 -47.73 25.62
CA LEU A 37 -9.93 -46.95 25.98
C LEU A 37 -9.65 -46.03 27.18
N VAL A 38 -8.97 -46.54 28.22
CA VAL A 38 -8.58 -45.76 29.40
C VAL A 38 -7.58 -44.66 29.03
N ILE A 39 -6.60 -44.96 28.17
CA ILE A 39 -5.61 -43.96 27.71
C ILE A 39 -6.31 -42.86 26.90
N SER A 40 -7.21 -43.23 25.98
CA SER A 40 -7.97 -42.28 25.17
C SER A 40 -8.82 -41.34 26.03
N LEU A 41 -9.54 -41.90 27.00
CA LEU A 41 -10.35 -41.11 27.94
C LEU A 41 -9.50 -40.18 28.80
N SER A 42 -8.34 -40.67 29.26
CA SER A 42 -7.40 -39.86 30.05
C SER A 42 -6.85 -38.68 29.23
N LEU A 43 -6.48 -38.90 27.97
CA LEU A 43 -6.03 -37.84 27.06
C LEU A 43 -7.14 -36.82 26.75
N TYR A 44 -8.38 -37.28 26.62
CA TYR A 44 -9.54 -36.40 26.42
C TYR A 44 -9.75 -35.48 27.63
N LEU A 45 -9.72 -36.02 28.85
CA LEU A 45 -9.85 -35.24 30.08
C LEU A 45 -8.69 -34.25 30.25
N LEU A 46 -7.46 -34.66 29.90
CA LEU A 46 -6.30 -33.79 29.92
C LEU A 46 -6.46 -32.61 28.95
N LYS A 47 -6.90 -32.87 27.71
CA LYS A 47 -7.20 -31.82 26.73
C LYS A 47 -8.30 -30.88 27.22
N LEU A 48 -9.36 -31.40 27.83
CA LEU A 48 -10.47 -30.57 28.32
C LEU A 48 -10.01 -29.56 29.38
N ASN A 49 -9.15 -29.99 30.31
CA ASN A 49 -8.62 -29.15 31.38
C ASN A 49 -7.56 -28.15 30.91
N LEU A 50 -6.75 -28.48 29.89
CA LEU A 50 -5.73 -27.57 29.34
C LEU A 50 -6.28 -26.59 28.29
N SER A 51 -7.27 -27.00 27.49
CA SER A 51 -7.74 -26.22 26.34
C SER A 51 -8.49 -24.94 26.72
N SER A 52 -9.28 -24.98 27.81
CA SER A 52 -10.13 -23.86 28.22
C SER A 52 -9.32 -22.59 28.53
N GLY A 53 -8.25 -22.70 29.29
CA GLY A 53 -7.41 -21.55 29.65
C GLY A 53 -6.53 -21.02 28.50
N LEU A 54 -6.17 -21.88 27.54
CA LEU A 54 -5.36 -21.50 26.36
C LEU A 54 -6.20 -20.79 25.30
N GLU A 55 -7.43 -21.23 25.07
CA GLU A 55 -8.36 -20.55 24.15
C GLU A 55 -8.84 -19.21 24.70
N GLU A 56 -9.10 -19.11 26.01
CA GLU A 56 -9.42 -17.82 26.64
C GLU A 56 -8.26 -16.83 26.53
N ARG A 57 -7.02 -17.26 26.80
CA ARG A 57 -5.84 -16.40 26.64
C ARG A 57 -5.66 -15.95 25.20
N LYS A 58 -5.82 -16.85 24.23
CA LYS A 58 -5.76 -16.54 22.80
C LYS A 58 -6.81 -15.49 22.40
N ASN A 59 -8.06 -15.68 22.83
CA ASN A 59 -9.14 -14.75 22.53
C ASN A 59 -8.95 -13.40 23.24
N SER A 60 -8.41 -13.38 24.46
CA SER A 60 -8.08 -12.14 25.17
C SER A 60 -6.93 -11.37 24.51
N LEU A 61 -5.93 -12.07 23.95
CA LEU A 61 -4.83 -11.44 23.23
C LEU A 61 -5.31 -10.88 21.88
N LEU A 62 -6.16 -11.63 21.17
CA LEU A 62 -6.78 -11.16 19.93
C LEU A 62 -7.64 -9.91 20.16
N SER A 63 -8.45 -9.89 21.22
CA SER A 63 -9.27 -8.71 21.55
C SER A 63 -8.45 -7.49 21.98
N GLN A 64 -7.26 -7.70 22.55
CA GLN A 64 -6.30 -6.63 22.83
C GLN A 64 -5.55 -6.15 21.57
N LEU A 65 -5.31 -7.01 20.58
CA LEU A 65 -4.64 -6.66 19.33
C LEU A 65 -5.55 -5.93 18.33
N ASP A 66 -6.84 -6.26 18.26
CA ASP A 66 -7.77 -5.64 17.31
C ASP A 66 -7.83 -4.10 17.37
N PRO A 67 -7.91 -3.45 18.55
CA PRO A 67 -7.87 -2.00 18.63
C PRO A 67 -6.50 -1.42 18.23
N LEU A 68 -5.40 -2.15 18.40
CA LEU A 68 -4.07 -1.73 17.95
C LEU A 68 -3.96 -1.78 16.42
N ARG A 69 -4.50 -2.82 15.79
CA ARG A 69 -4.54 -2.97 14.32
C ARG A 69 -5.37 -1.86 13.66
N ASN A 70 -6.50 -1.48 14.27
CA ASN A 70 -7.30 -0.35 13.81
C ASN A 70 -6.57 0.99 13.98
N LYS A 71 -5.75 1.16 15.02
CA LYS A 71 -4.91 2.35 15.19
C LYS A 71 -3.80 2.42 14.16
N GLU A 72 -3.16 1.29 13.84
CA GLU A 72 -2.12 1.22 12.81
C GLU A 72 -2.67 1.58 11.42
N ALA A 73 -3.84 1.03 11.04
CA ALA A 73 -4.49 1.38 9.78
C ALA A 73 -4.84 2.87 9.70
N LYS A 74 -5.36 3.46 10.79
CA LYS A 74 -5.63 4.91 10.86
C LYS A 74 -4.36 5.74 10.76
N LEU A 75 -3.29 5.35 11.45
CA LEU A 75 -1.99 6.02 11.39
C LEU A 75 -1.41 5.99 9.97
N LYS A 76 -1.51 4.85 9.27
CA LYS A 76 -1.08 4.74 7.87
C LYS A 76 -1.85 5.71 6.96
N ILE A 77 -3.17 5.78 7.09
CA ILE A 77 -3.99 6.72 6.33
C ILE A 77 -3.61 8.18 6.61
N VAL A 78 -3.38 8.52 7.89
CA VAL A 78 -2.95 9.87 8.27
C VAL A 78 -1.58 10.19 7.68
N ASN A 79 -0.64 9.25 7.74
CA ASN A 79 0.71 9.44 7.22
C ASN A 79 0.71 9.59 5.68
N ASP A 80 -0.10 8.79 4.98
CA ASP A 80 -0.31 8.92 3.54
C ASP A 80 -0.90 10.28 3.17
N ARG A 81 -1.88 10.78 3.95
CA ARG A 81 -2.44 12.12 3.76
C ARG A 81 -1.40 13.23 4.00
N ILE A 82 -0.63 13.13 5.07
CA ILE A 82 0.46 14.08 5.37
C ILE A 82 1.48 14.06 4.23
N ARG A 83 1.87 12.88 3.75
CA ARG A 83 2.80 12.72 2.64
C ARG A 83 2.25 13.36 1.36
N ASN A 84 0.99 13.12 1.03
CA ASN A 84 0.36 13.72 -0.15
C ASN A 84 0.21 15.24 -0.02
N ILE A 85 -0.11 15.77 1.15
CA ILE A 85 -0.14 17.22 1.40
C ILE A 85 1.28 17.80 1.26
N SER A 86 2.28 17.11 1.80
CA SER A 86 3.67 17.55 1.72
C SER A 86 4.22 17.48 0.29
N SER A 87 3.79 16.52 -0.52
CA SER A 87 4.13 16.49 -1.94
C SER A 87 3.43 17.61 -2.68
N ILE A 88 2.13 17.86 -2.43
CA ILE A 88 1.41 18.98 -3.07
C ILE A 88 2.04 20.33 -2.69
N GLN A 89 2.46 20.52 -1.44
CA GLN A 89 3.14 21.75 -1.01
C GLN A 89 4.58 21.84 -1.54
N GLY A 90 5.32 20.73 -1.58
CA GLY A 90 6.70 20.70 -2.07
C GLY A 90 6.83 20.86 -3.58
N THR A 91 5.78 20.53 -4.35
CA THR A 91 5.74 20.71 -5.82
C THR A 91 5.18 22.06 -6.23
N ARG A 92 4.69 22.90 -5.30
CA ARG A 92 4.39 24.29 -5.63
C ARG A 92 5.72 25.00 -5.86
N LYS A 93 6.15 25.09 -7.13
CA LYS A 93 7.12 26.10 -7.56
C LYS A 93 6.66 27.43 -6.96
N ASP A 94 7.61 28.28 -6.57
CA ASP A 94 7.31 29.59 -6.01
C ASP A 94 6.71 30.49 -7.10
N ILE A 95 5.43 30.27 -7.41
CA ILE A 95 4.69 30.96 -8.47
C ILE A 95 4.74 32.45 -8.21
N SER A 96 4.67 32.89 -6.95
CA SER A 96 4.81 34.30 -6.58
C SER A 96 6.14 34.88 -7.06
N LYS A 97 7.26 34.18 -6.81
CA LYS A 97 8.57 34.63 -7.29
C LYS A 97 8.65 34.65 -8.83
N ILE A 98 8.07 33.66 -9.50
CA ILE A 98 8.03 33.58 -10.97
C ILE A 98 7.21 34.72 -11.57
N VAL A 99 6.05 35.01 -10.98
CA VAL A 99 5.19 36.15 -11.34
C VAL A 99 5.96 37.44 -11.16
N ASP A 100 6.56 37.67 -9.98
CA ASP A 100 7.29 38.90 -9.68
C ASP A 100 8.43 39.13 -10.67
N GLU A 101 9.19 38.10 -11.04
CA GLU A 101 10.27 38.20 -12.03
C GLU A 101 9.75 38.54 -13.44
N ILE A 102 8.64 37.93 -13.88
CA ILE A 102 8.02 38.24 -15.19
C ILE A 102 7.43 39.65 -15.20
N LEU A 103 6.74 40.06 -14.12
CA LEU A 103 6.15 41.40 -14.00
C LEU A 103 7.21 42.49 -13.95
N THR A 104 8.37 42.22 -13.35
CA THR A 104 9.49 43.18 -13.31
C THR A 104 10.07 43.47 -14.70
N ALA A 105 9.95 42.51 -15.63
CA ALA A 105 10.36 42.70 -17.03
C ALA A 105 9.36 43.53 -17.84
N MET A 106 8.15 43.78 -17.32
CA MET A 106 7.09 44.51 -18.00
C MET A 106 7.27 46.03 -17.86
N PRO A 107 7.25 46.80 -18.97
CA PRO A 107 7.23 48.26 -18.92
C PRO A 107 6.01 48.85 -18.19
N GLU A 108 6.19 49.98 -17.49
CA GLU A 108 5.17 50.63 -16.64
C GLU A 108 3.86 51.07 -17.35
N GLN A 109 3.80 50.96 -18.68
CA GLN A 109 2.67 51.40 -19.53
C GLN A 109 2.03 50.23 -20.31
N MET A 110 2.27 49.00 -19.86
CA MET A 110 1.57 47.81 -20.36
C MET A 110 0.54 47.34 -19.34
N SER A 111 -0.56 46.77 -19.84
CA SER A 111 -1.59 46.13 -19.03
C SER A 111 -1.56 44.63 -19.26
N ILE A 112 -1.80 43.85 -18.21
CA ILE A 112 -2.03 42.42 -18.32
C ILE A 112 -3.52 42.18 -18.36
N GLU A 113 -3.97 41.50 -19.40
CA GLU A 113 -5.37 41.15 -19.61
C GLU A 113 -5.66 39.77 -19.02
N ASN A 114 -4.73 38.83 -19.22
CA ASN A 114 -4.85 37.48 -18.69
C ASN A 114 -3.48 36.92 -18.30
N LEU A 115 -3.47 36.14 -17.23
CA LEU A 115 -2.29 35.42 -16.76
C LEU A 115 -2.73 34.06 -16.20
N GLU A 116 -2.41 33.00 -16.94
CA GLU A 116 -2.78 31.63 -16.59
C GLU A 116 -1.54 30.79 -16.34
N PHE A 117 -1.54 30.04 -15.23
CA PHE A 117 -0.45 29.17 -14.82
C PHE A 117 -0.79 27.71 -15.04
N GLU A 118 0.05 27.04 -15.82
CA GLU A 118 0.09 25.58 -15.92
C GLU A 118 1.27 25.02 -15.11
N GLU A 119 1.39 23.69 -15.01
CA GLU A 119 2.45 23.05 -14.22
C GLU A 119 3.88 23.45 -14.66
N THR A 120 4.05 23.76 -15.95
CA THR A 120 5.36 24.08 -16.55
C THR A 120 5.34 25.28 -17.49
N SER A 121 4.20 25.95 -17.63
CA SER A 121 3.97 27.02 -18.60
C SER A 121 3.17 28.16 -18.00
N VAL A 122 3.33 29.35 -18.58
CA VAL A 122 2.54 30.53 -18.27
C VAL A 122 1.99 31.07 -19.58
N LEU A 123 0.66 31.18 -19.66
CA LEU A 123 0.00 31.91 -20.74
C LEU A 123 -0.20 33.35 -20.28
N LEU A 124 0.34 34.30 -21.03
CA LEU A 124 0.28 35.72 -20.72
C LEU A 124 -0.35 36.47 -21.90
N GLU A 125 -1.40 37.23 -21.61
CA GLU A 125 -1.99 38.18 -22.55
C GLU A 125 -1.79 39.58 -22.01
N ALA A 126 -1.14 40.43 -22.79
CA ALA A 126 -0.83 41.80 -22.42
C ALA A 126 -1.19 42.76 -23.55
N SER A 127 -1.52 44.00 -23.20
CA SER A 127 -1.81 45.07 -24.15
C SER A 127 -1.08 46.36 -23.83
N SER A 128 -0.87 47.15 -24.87
CA SER A 128 -0.21 48.44 -24.78
C SER A 128 -0.66 49.38 -25.89
N ASN A 129 -0.62 50.68 -25.62
CA ASN A 129 -0.84 51.71 -26.64
C ASN A 129 0.37 51.87 -27.58
N SER A 130 1.49 51.16 -27.36
CA SER A 130 2.70 51.27 -28.16
C SER A 130 3.29 49.89 -28.47
N LEU A 131 3.54 49.66 -29.76
CA LEU A 131 4.24 48.46 -30.22
C LEU A 131 5.68 48.37 -29.70
N VAL A 132 6.31 49.52 -29.44
CA VAL A 132 7.68 49.58 -28.88
C VAL A 132 7.72 48.96 -27.48
N LEU A 133 6.68 49.19 -26.67
CA LEU A 133 6.62 48.62 -25.33
C LEU A 133 6.45 47.08 -25.38
N ILE A 134 5.70 46.57 -26.35
CA ILE A 134 5.58 45.13 -26.58
C ILE A 134 6.93 44.55 -27.03
N ASP A 135 7.65 45.24 -27.91
CA ASP A 135 8.99 44.83 -28.35
C ASP A 135 9.98 44.80 -27.18
N ASP A 136 10.03 45.86 -26.37
CA ASP A 136 10.86 45.94 -25.16
C ASP A 136 10.53 44.80 -24.19
N PHE A 137 9.24 44.51 -23.99
CA PHE A 137 8.80 43.42 -23.12
C PHE A 137 9.24 42.05 -23.63
N ILE A 138 9.04 41.77 -24.92
CA ILE A 138 9.49 40.53 -25.57
C ILE A 138 11.01 40.40 -25.44
N ASN A 139 11.76 41.48 -25.68
CA ASN A 139 13.22 41.48 -25.60
C ASN A 139 13.71 41.21 -24.16
N ASN A 140 13.05 41.81 -23.15
CA ASN A 140 13.36 41.53 -21.74
C ASN A 140 13.11 40.06 -21.37
N LEU A 141 12.02 39.46 -21.87
CA LEU A 141 11.73 38.02 -21.66
C LEU A 141 12.75 37.12 -22.36
N ILE A 142 13.21 37.50 -23.56
CA ILE A 142 14.29 36.78 -24.27
C ILE A 142 15.58 36.82 -23.45
N GLU A 143 15.96 37.99 -22.93
CA GLU A 143 17.15 38.13 -22.08
C GLU A 143 17.06 37.24 -20.82
N MET A 144 15.89 37.16 -20.18
CA MET A 144 15.65 36.26 -19.05
C MET A 144 15.84 34.78 -19.43
N GLY A 145 15.48 34.41 -20.66
CA GLY A 145 15.69 33.08 -21.22
C GLY A 145 17.17 32.76 -21.42
N GLU A 146 17.93 33.70 -21.99
CA GLU A 146 19.38 33.54 -22.18
C GLU A 146 20.13 33.40 -20.85
N GLN A 147 19.69 34.15 -19.82
CA GLN A 147 20.25 34.11 -18.48
C GLN A 147 19.82 32.89 -17.66
N LYS A 148 18.95 32.01 -18.22
CA LYS A 148 18.42 30.80 -17.56
C LYS A 148 17.82 31.07 -16.18
N ARG A 149 17.10 32.19 -16.03
CA ARG A 149 16.47 32.54 -14.74
C ARG A 149 15.15 31.81 -14.56
N VAL A 150 14.14 32.21 -15.33
CA VAL A 150 12.75 31.75 -15.18
C VAL A 150 12.20 31.21 -16.49
N VAL A 151 12.57 31.81 -17.62
CA VAL A 151 12.09 31.44 -18.95
C VAL A 151 13.00 30.37 -19.56
N ARG A 152 12.41 29.27 -20.03
CA ARG A 152 13.12 28.23 -20.81
C ARG A 152 12.90 28.41 -22.30
N THR A 153 11.65 28.59 -22.70
CA THR A 153 11.21 28.80 -24.08
C THR A 153 10.00 29.73 -24.07
N MET A 154 9.83 30.51 -25.13
CA MET A 154 8.70 31.40 -25.31
C MET A 154 8.16 31.23 -26.72
N ILE A 155 6.84 31.15 -26.84
CA ILE A 155 6.12 31.07 -28.10
C ILE A 155 5.19 32.28 -28.17
N LEU A 156 5.27 33.03 -29.27
CA LEU A 156 4.33 34.09 -29.58
C LEU A 156 3.10 33.46 -30.25
N ASP A 157 1.98 33.43 -29.54
CA ASP A 157 0.74 32.82 -30.02
C ASP A 157 -0.04 33.81 -30.91
N SER A 158 -0.11 35.08 -30.50
CA SER A 158 -0.72 36.13 -31.31
C SER A 158 -0.15 37.52 -31.03
N LEU A 159 -0.20 38.37 -32.05
CA LEU A 159 0.07 39.81 -31.96
C LEU A 159 -1.01 40.51 -32.78
N GLY A 160 -1.73 41.43 -32.15
CA GLY A 160 -2.88 42.11 -32.71
C GLY A 160 -2.86 43.62 -32.48
N PHE A 161 -3.72 44.32 -33.20
CA PHE A 161 -4.02 45.74 -32.98
C PHE A 161 -5.52 45.96 -33.09
N ASP A 162 -6.08 46.65 -32.10
CA ASP A 162 -7.47 47.08 -32.03
C ASP A 162 -7.51 48.61 -31.85
N GLU A 163 -8.36 49.32 -32.58
CA GLU A 163 -8.46 50.79 -32.52
C GLU A 163 -8.90 51.31 -31.14
N LEU A 164 -9.58 50.48 -30.34
CA LEU A 164 -10.07 50.82 -29.00
C LEU A 164 -9.12 50.36 -27.89
N GLN A 165 -8.40 49.26 -28.07
CA GLN A 165 -7.57 48.62 -27.04
C GLN A 165 -6.06 48.71 -27.29
N GLY A 166 -5.63 49.23 -28.45
CA GLY A 166 -4.23 49.35 -28.81
C GLY A 166 -3.65 48.02 -29.31
N TYR A 167 -2.37 47.80 -29.09
CA TYR A 167 -1.69 46.56 -29.44
C TYR A 167 -1.89 45.50 -28.37
N SER A 168 -2.09 44.25 -28.75
CA SER A 168 -2.19 43.10 -27.85
C SER A 168 -1.22 42.00 -28.25
N VAL A 169 -0.69 41.30 -27.26
CA VAL A 169 0.25 40.19 -27.43
C VAL A 169 -0.16 39.02 -26.53
N SER A 170 -0.14 37.82 -27.09
CA SER A 170 -0.36 36.56 -26.35
C SER A 170 0.89 35.70 -26.45
N LEU A 171 1.42 35.31 -25.29
CA LEU A 171 2.68 34.58 -25.14
C LEU A 171 2.46 33.31 -24.32
N ASN A 172 3.03 32.20 -24.80
CA ASN A 172 3.17 30.97 -24.02
C ASN A 172 4.63 30.79 -23.59
N ILE A 173 4.87 30.92 -22.30
CA ILE A 173 6.20 30.92 -21.68
C ILE A 173 6.39 29.61 -20.92
N SER A 174 7.28 28.75 -21.38
CA SER A 174 7.67 27.56 -20.62
C SER A 174 8.70 27.91 -19.56
N LEU A 175 8.46 27.47 -18.33
CA LEU A 175 9.30 27.73 -17.16
C LEU A 175 10.44 26.70 -17.04
N ILE A 176 11.54 27.11 -16.44
CA ILE A 176 12.68 26.22 -16.09
C ILE A 176 12.29 25.22 -14.99
#